data_AF-A0A4Z1KJ83-F1
#
_entry.id   AF-A0A4Z1KJ83-F1
#
_cell.length_a   1.000
_cell.length_b   1.000
_cell.length_c   1.000
_cell.angle_alpha   90.00
_cell.angle_beta   90.00
_cell.angle_gamma   90.00
#
_symmetry.space_group_name_H-M   'P 1'
#
loop_
_entity.id
_entity.type
_entity.pdbx_description
1 polymer ?
#
loop_
_entity_poly.entity_id
_entity_poly.type
_entity_poly.pdbx_seq_one_letter_code
_entity_poly.pdbx_strand_id
1 'polypeptide(L)' 'MTRAIRGTLVECDPSIKSLIVKIDAESHHEYIVEDLDDETLLIQESKLVHLKALLEKALKETQVEDESESE' A
#
# COMPACT_ATOMS: atom_id res chain seq x y z
N MET A 1 5.15 -27.49 -8.99
CA MET A 1 5.99 -26.76 -9.96
C MET A 1 6.44 -25.47 -9.31
N THR A 2 7.72 -25.15 -9.36
CA THR A 2 8.27 -23.90 -8.78
C THR A 2 8.04 -22.74 -9.73
N ARG A 3 7.46 -21.64 -9.22
CA ARG A 3 7.24 -20.37 -9.96
C ARG A 3 8.02 -19.27 -9.25
N ALA A 4 8.78 -18.49 -10.02
CA ALA A 4 9.45 -17.28 -9.53
C ALA A 4 8.80 -16.06 -10.16
N ILE A 5 8.46 -15.08 -9.33
CA ILE A 5 7.81 -13.83 -9.75
C ILE A 5 8.75 -12.69 -9.34
N ARG A 6 8.95 -11.74 -10.25
CA ARG A 6 9.74 -10.53 -9.96
C ARG A 6 8.83 -9.46 -9.38
N GLY A 7 9.30 -8.79 -8.34
CA GLY A 7 8.61 -7.69 -7.69
C GLY A 7 9.43 -7.15 -6.52
N THR A 8 8.92 -6.12 -5.88
CA THR A 8 9.49 -5.57 -4.65
C THR A 8 8.74 -6.14 -3.46
N LEU A 9 9.45 -6.82 -2.57
CA LEU A 9 8.89 -7.21 -1.28
C LEU A 9 8.78 -5.97 -0.38
N VAL A 10 7.59 -5.73 0.15
CA VAL A 10 7.32 -4.64 1.08
C VAL A 10 6.79 -5.25 2.38
N GLU A 11 7.45 -4.90 3.48
CA GLU A 11 7.06 -5.24 4.84
C GLU A 11 6.54 -3.97 5.52
N CYS A 12 5.36 -4.05 6.14
CA CYS A 12 4.69 -2.92 6.75
C CYS A 12 3.66 -3.38 7.80
N ASP A 13 3.31 -2.48 8.72
CA ASP A 13 2.29 -2.76 9.74
C ASP A 13 0.91 -3.06 9.11
N PRO A 14 0.05 -3.84 9.78
CA PRO A 14 -1.28 -4.20 9.26
C PRO A 14 -2.16 -3.00 8.87
N SER A 15 -2.02 -1.87 9.58
CA SER A 15 -2.71 -0.62 9.28
C SER A 15 -2.27 -0.02 7.95
N ILE A 16 -0.95 -0.01 7.68
CA ILE A 16 -0.38 0.48 6.43
C ILE A 16 -0.73 -0.47 5.28
N LYS A 17 -0.66 -1.78 5.52
CA LYS A 17 -1.12 -2.80 4.56
C LYS A 17 -2.58 -2.57 4.17
N SER A 18 -3.46 -2.31 5.12
CA SER A 18 -4.87 -2.03 4.86
C SER A 18 -5.05 -0.78 3.99
N LEU A 19 -4.21 0.24 4.18
CA LEU A 19 -4.20 1.44 3.35
C LEU A 19 -3.71 1.15 1.92
N ILE A 20 -2.64 0.36 1.78
CA ILE A 20 -2.11 -0.08 0.48
C ILE A 20 -3.18 -0.86 -0.30
N VAL A 21 -3.87 -1.79 0.35
CA VAL A 21 -4.95 -2.60 -0.26
C VAL A 21 -6.11 -1.72 -0.72
N LYS A 22 -6.47 -0.68 0.04
CA LYS A 22 -7.48 0.31 -0.38
C LYS A 22 -7.04 1.08 -1.62
N ILE A 23 -5.81 1.61 -1.63
CA ILE A 23 -5.23 2.34 -2.77
C ILE A 23 -5.18 1.45 -4.02
N ASP A 24 -4.83 0.18 -3.83
CA ASP A 24 -4.76 -0.81 -4.90
C ASP A 24 -6.14 -1.12 -5.49
N ALA A 25 -7.16 -1.29 -4.64
CA ALA A 25 -8.54 -1.48 -5.07
C ALA A 25 -9.09 -0.27 -5.86
N GLU A 26 -8.76 0.95 -5.45
CA GLU A 26 -9.13 2.19 -6.16
C GLU A 26 -8.42 2.34 -7.51
N SER A 27 -7.23 1.76 -7.62
CA SER A 27 -6.40 1.81 -8.84
C SER A 27 -6.50 0.54 -9.68
N HIS A 28 -7.62 -0.18 -9.61
CA HIS A 28 -7.88 -1.38 -10.41
C HIS A 28 -6.82 -2.50 -10.26
N HIS A 29 -6.26 -2.67 -9.07
CA HIS A 29 -5.26 -3.70 -8.74
C HIS A 29 -3.97 -3.62 -9.56
N GLU A 30 -3.45 -2.40 -9.75
CA GLU A 30 -2.22 -2.15 -10.50
C GLU A 30 -0.92 -2.27 -9.67
N TYR A 31 -0.97 -2.30 -8.33
CA TYR A 31 0.24 -2.27 -7.49
C TYR A 31 0.57 -3.62 -6.88
N ILE A 32 -0.40 -4.30 -6.29
CA ILE A 32 -0.18 -5.56 -5.58
C ILE A 32 -0.12 -6.71 -6.57
N VAL A 33 1.01 -7.40 -6.61
CA VAL A 33 1.20 -8.62 -7.40
C VAL A 33 0.71 -9.84 -6.62
N GLU A 34 1.04 -9.90 -5.33
CA GLU A 34 0.67 -11.01 -4.45
C GLU A 34 0.60 -10.54 -2.99
N ASP A 35 -0.42 -11.00 -2.27
CA ASP A 35 -0.53 -10.85 -0.82
C ASP A 35 0.06 -12.11 -0.17
N LEU A 36 1.14 -11.95 0.59
CA LEU A 36 1.96 -13.06 1.08
C LEU A 36 1.58 -13.46 2.51
N ASP A 37 1.46 -12.48 3.40
CA ASP A 37 1.03 -12.65 4.79
C ASP A 37 0.53 -11.32 5.37
N ASP A 38 0.21 -11.27 6.66
CA ASP A 38 -0.41 -10.10 7.32
C ASP A 38 0.44 -8.82 7.30
N GLU A 39 1.75 -8.92 7.08
CA GLU A 39 2.69 -7.78 7.13
C GLU A 39 3.46 -7.59 5.81
N THR A 40 3.40 -8.55 4.90
CA THR A 40 4.19 -8.54 3.67
C THR A 40 3.34 -8.61 2.40
N LEU A 41 3.70 -7.76 1.46
CA LEU A 41 3.10 -7.66 0.13
C LEU A 41 4.19 -7.72 -0.95
N LEU A 42 3.89 -8.38 -2.06
CA LEU A 42 4.70 -8.28 -3.27
C LEU A 42 4.13 -7.19 -4.17
N ILE A 43 4.89 -6.12 -4.39
CA ILE A 43 4.48 -4.94 -5.18
C ILE A 43 5.16 -4.95 -6.55
N GLN A 44 4.49 -4.39 -7.55
CA GLN A 44 5.05 -4.16 -8.88
C GLN A 44 6.16 -3.10 -8.81
N GLU A 45 7.39 -3.49 -9.19
CA GLU A 45 8.61 -2.67 -9.06
C GLU A 45 8.48 -1.28 -9.72
N SER A 46 7.88 -1.22 -10.91
CA SER A 46 7.68 0.04 -11.65
C SER A 46 6.72 1.03 -10.97
N LYS A 47 5.85 0.55 -10.08
CA LYS A 47 4.80 1.34 -9.44
C LYS A 47 5.11 1.69 -7.99
N LEU A 48 6.21 1.16 -7.42
CA LEU A 48 6.59 1.39 -6.02
C LEU A 48 6.71 2.87 -5.66
N VAL A 49 7.34 3.68 -6.52
CA VAL A 49 7.53 5.12 -6.29
C VAL A 49 6.18 5.84 -6.24
N HIS A 50 5.27 5.48 -7.13
CA HIS A 50 3.93 6.05 -7.19
C HIS A 50 3.09 5.64 -5.98
N LEU A 51 3.15 4.37 -5.60
CA LEU A 51 2.47 3.86 -4.40
C LEU A 51 2.92 4.59 -3.15
N LYS A 52 4.23 4.82 -2.97
CA LYS A 52 4.77 5.59 -1.83
C LYS A 52 4.22 7.01 -1.78
N ALA A 53 4.14 7.71 -2.92
CA ALA A 53 3.60 9.06 -2.98
C ALA A 53 2.10 9.11 -2.63
N LEU A 54 1.31 8.15 -3.11
CA LEU A 54 -0.11 8.04 -2.74
C LEU A 54 -0.31 7.73 -1.26
N LEU A 55 0.54 6.85 -0.72
CA LEU A 55 0.49 6.46 0.69
C LEU A 55 0.84 7.63 1.61
N GLU A 56 1.88 8.41 1.28
CA GLU A 56 2.20 9.64 1.99
C GLU A 56 1.06 10.68 1.92
N LYS A 57 0.36 10.76 0.79
CA LYS A 57 -0.79 11.65 0.64
C LYS A 57 -1.97 11.20 1.51
N ALA A 58 -2.31 9.91 1.47
CA ALA A 58 -3.39 9.34 2.27
C ALA A 58 -3.14 9.48 3.78
N LEU A 59 -1.90 9.26 4.23
CA LEU A 59 -1.52 9.46 5.63
C LEU A 59 -1.67 10.92 6.09
N LYS A 60 -1.34 11.89 5.21
CA LYS A 60 -1.53 13.31 5.51
C LYS A 60 -3.00 13.69 5.58
N GLU A 61 -3.84 13.18 4.68
CA GLU A 61 -5.29 13.45 4.70
C GLU A 61 -5.92 12.96 6.01
N THR A 62 -5.59 11.75 6.46
CA THR A 62 -6.09 11.22 7.75
C THR A 62 -5.62 12.04 8.95
N GLN A 63 -4.38 12.55 8.96
CA GLN A 63 -3.90 13.40 10.07
C GLN A 63 -4.62 14.75 10.17
N VAL A 64 -5.04 15.33 9.05
CA VAL A 64 -5.72 16.64 9.04
C VAL A 64 -7.16 16.54 9.54
N GLU A 65 -7.82 15.39 9.34
CA GLU A 65 -9.18 15.14 9.86
C GLU A 65 -9.18 15.03 11.39
N ASP A 66 -8.23 14.31 11.99
CA ASP A 66 -8.11 14.15 13.45
C ASP A 66 -7.89 15.49 14.19
N GLU A 67 -7.14 16.44 13.59
CA GLU A 67 -6.93 17.77 14.20
C GLU A 67 -8.14 18.70 14.05
N SER A 68 -9.00 18.48 13.05
CA SER A 68 -10.14 19.37 12.74
C SER A 68 -11.42 19.03 13.51
N GLU A 69 -11.55 17.83 14.06
CA GLU A 69 -12.70 17.41 14.89
C GLU A 69 -12.55 17.77 16.38
N SER A 70 -11.46 18.44 16.76
CA SER A 70 -11.16 18.82 18.15
C SER A 70 -11.49 20.29 18.51
N GLU A 71 -12.17 21.05 17.64
CA GLU A 71 -12.64 22.43 17.90
C GLU A 71 -14.15 22.55 18.08
#